data_AF-A0A358NAK3-F1
#
_entry.id   AF-A0A358NAK3-F1
#
_cell.length_a   1.000
_cell.length_b   1.000
_cell.length_c   1.000
_cell.angle_alpha   90.00
_cell.angle_beta   90.00
_cell.angle_gamma   90.00
#
_symmetry.space_group_name_H-M   'P 1'
#
loop_
_entity.id
_entity.type
_entity.pdbx_description
1 polymer ?
#
loop_
_entity_poly.entity_id
_entity_poly.type
_entity_poly.pdbx_seq_one_letter_code
_entity_poly.pdbx_strand_id
1 'polypeptide(L)'
;MQQDITRTERSKWTCRGLLFLTAACWGFTLINVTVFPRDFSLEGGDAKQTISSILADQPIVISSICGVVSAVLCLLISWHTAPRIVLHPENDVWDPIKLLRKKTAFRYAYRSLSQLEGQKCKRPHGLIPLSDKFGVYLADNGAAVRNNNYVFMCANTGKETHALSNKAQLANHPLQDYLPKTYGHDDVCYPCILKFSEGYLSNGVFRIDNEEQLRAKARSMILNEEYIIQEAIVDSREYSTQFVVDDGKIVFQCGYYDNYETEIFIWPRDKRVSRARFLLDPQGEDFKIFEQFFEGYTGLINCNYKIKDGQMKILEFNPRLSGDIYAFSRTDLQNLILKYLELCS
;
A
#
# COMPACT_ATOMS: atom_id res chain seq x y z
N MET A 1 13.11 -37.26 -2.04
CA MET A 1 14.03 -36.90 -0.93
C MET A 1 14.36 -35.43 -1.09
N GLN A 2 13.50 -34.56 -0.56
CA GLN A 2 13.65 -33.11 -0.59
C GLN A 2 13.01 -32.62 0.70
N GLN A 3 13.82 -32.00 1.55
CA GLN A 3 13.52 -31.76 2.96
C GLN A 3 12.47 -30.66 3.13
N ASP A 4 11.40 -31.00 3.85
CA ASP A 4 10.51 -30.06 4.52
C ASP A 4 11.30 -29.19 5.49
N ILE A 5 11.30 -27.88 5.26
CA ILE A 5 11.73 -26.89 6.24
C ILE A 5 10.47 -26.27 6.85
N THR A 6 10.26 -26.62 8.11
CA THR A 6 9.15 -26.18 8.97
C THR A 6 9.05 -24.66 9.04
N ARG A 7 7.88 -24.15 8.62
CA ARG A 7 7.45 -22.75 8.69
C ARG A 7 6.87 -22.48 10.09
N THR A 8 7.73 -22.30 11.09
CA THR A 8 7.31 -21.85 12.43
C THR A 8 8.44 -21.09 13.11
N GLU A 9 8.12 -19.92 13.69
CA GLU A 9 8.95 -19.11 14.61
C GLU A 9 9.77 -17.89 14.10
N ARG A 10 9.28 -17.09 13.12
CA ARG A 10 9.92 -15.78 12.85
C ARG A 10 9.09 -14.50 13.04
N SER A 11 7.80 -14.55 13.33
CA SER A 11 6.98 -13.31 13.45
C SER A 11 6.78 -12.75 14.87
N LYS A 12 7.43 -13.27 15.92
CA LYS A 12 7.23 -12.81 17.32
C LYS A 12 8.09 -11.61 17.79
N TRP A 13 8.81 -10.92 16.90
CA TRP A 13 9.95 -10.09 17.30
C TRP A 13 9.69 -8.61 17.64
N THR A 14 8.49 -8.06 17.49
CA THR A 14 8.31 -6.59 17.66
C THR A 14 7.40 -6.17 18.81
N CYS A 15 6.45 -7.00 19.27
CA CYS A 15 5.55 -6.60 20.38
C CYS A 15 6.04 -7.04 21.77
N ARG A 16 6.75 -8.18 21.91
CA ARG A 16 7.22 -8.66 23.22
C ARG A 16 8.40 -7.85 23.79
N GLY A 17 9.28 -7.32 22.94
CA GLY A 17 10.43 -6.52 23.38
C GLY A 17 10.04 -5.17 23.98
N LEU A 18 8.99 -4.52 23.45
CA LEU A 18 8.54 -3.21 23.93
C LEU A 18 7.83 -3.28 25.30
N LEU A 19 7.09 -4.38 25.56
CA LEU A 19 6.46 -4.65 26.86
C LEU A 19 7.50 -4.97 27.95
N PHE A 20 8.60 -5.66 27.60
CA PHE A 20 9.68 -5.94 28.56
C PHE A 20 10.45 -4.68 28.96
N LEU A 21 10.68 -3.75 28.02
CA LEU A 21 11.38 -2.48 28.32
C LEU A 21 10.54 -1.54 29.18
N THR A 22 9.22 -1.47 28.96
CA THR A 22 8.32 -0.65 29.80
C THR A 22 8.13 -1.22 31.20
N ALA A 23 8.03 -2.55 31.34
CA ALA A 23 8.02 -3.22 32.64
C ALA A 23 9.35 -3.07 33.40
N ALA A 24 10.49 -3.10 32.70
CA ALA A 24 11.80 -2.85 33.31
C ALA A 24 11.94 -1.40 33.78
N CYS A 25 11.48 -0.40 33.00
CA CYS A 25 11.54 1.00 33.42
C CYS A 25 10.67 1.30 34.67
N TRP A 26 9.48 0.67 34.77
CA TRP A 26 8.65 0.79 35.98
C TRP A 26 9.20 -0.03 37.16
N GLY A 27 9.77 -1.20 36.89
CA GLY A 27 10.48 -2.01 37.90
C GLY A 27 11.69 -1.29 38.49
N PHE A 28 12.45 -0.54 37.69
CA PHE A 28 13.58 0.27 38.18
C PHE A 28 13.16 1.51 39.00
N THR A 29 11.92 1.98 38.84
CA THR A 29 11.40 3.08 39.68
C THR A 29 10.93 2.58 41.05
N LEU A 30 10.58 1.30 41.16
CA LEU A 30 10.18 0.65 42.42
C LEU A 30 11.31 -0.09 43.16
N ILE A 31 12.41 -0.42 42.48
CA ILE A 31 13.53 -1.19 43.09
C ILE A 31 14.64 -0.30 43.67
N ASN A 32 14.66 1.01 43.41
CA ASN A 32 15.68 1.92 43.95
C ASN A 32 15.27 2.71 45.21
N VAL A 33 14.60 2.03 46.14
CA VAL A 33 14.59 2.42 47.56
C VAL A 33 14.75 1.17 48.42
N THR A 34 15.84 0.40 48.24
CA THR A 34 16.32 -0.51 49.30
C THR A 34 17.77 -0.94 49.05
N VAL A 35 18.66 -0.41 49.90
CA VAL A 35 19.95 -0.95 50.36
C VAL A 35 21.08 -1.18 49.35
N PHE A 36 22.03 -0.24 49.31
CA PHE A 36 23.43 -0.55 48.98
C PHE A 36 24.07 -1.33 50.15
N PRO A 37 24.75 -2.47 49.91
CA PRO A 37 25.68 -3.01 50.89
C PRO A 37 26.89 -2.08 50.98
N ARG A 38 27.20 -1.67 52.21
CA ARG A 38 28.49 -1.09 52.57
C ARG A 38 29.56 -2.13 52.26
N ASP A 39 30.53 -1.78 51.41
CA ASP A 39 31.97 -2.12 51.52
C ASP A 39 32.62 -2.13 50.13
N PHE A 40 33.05 -0.94 49.70
CA PHE A 40 34.06 -0.77 48.65
C PHE A 40 34.93 0.43 49.02
N SER A 41 36.09 0.15 49.65
CA SER A 41 37.11 1.14 49.96
C SER A 41 37.96 1.39 48.71
N LEU A 42 37.75 2.53 48.07
CA LEU A 42 38.71 3.12 47.14
C LEU A 42 39.17 4.43 47.77
N GLU A 43 40.40 4.46 48.24
CA GLU A 43 41.10 5.63 48.77
C GLU A 43 41.32 6.65 47.65
N GLY A 44 40.86 7.87 47.88
CA GLY A 44 40.80 8.97 46.93
C GLY A 44 39.83 10.03 47.44
N GLY A 45 40.22 10.67 48.55
CA GLY A 45 39.42 11.65 49.28
C GLY A 45 39.50 13.03 48.63
N ASP A 46 38.39 13.45 48.02
CA ASP A 46 37.81 14.80 48.10
C ASP A 46 36.62 14.90 47.14
N ALA A 47 36.70 14.27 45.96
CA ALA A 47 35.63 14.33 44.96
C ALA A 47 34.37 13.52 45.33
N LYS A 48 34.51 12.41 46.08
CA LYS A 48 33.37 11.54 46.46
C LYS A 48 32.46 12.16 47.52
N GLN A 49 33.01 12.93 48.46
CA GLN A 49 32.24 13.48 49.59
C GLN A 49 31.32 14.61 49.13
N THR A 50 31.80 15.47 48.21
CA THR A 50 31.00 16.56 47.62
C THR A 50 29.90 16.04 46.70
N ILE A 51 30.15 14.98 45.92
CA ILE A 51 29.11 14.39 45.06
C ILE A 51 28.05 13.68 45.91
N SER A 52 28.44 12.99 46.98
CA SER A 52 27.49 12.31 47.87
C SER A 52 26.57 13.27 48.61
N SER A 53 27.02 14.47 49.01
CA SER A 53 26.17 15.46 49.67
C SER A 53 25.19 16.13 48.71
N ILE A 54 25.62 16.41 47.47
CA ILE A 54 24.76 17.00 46.43
C ILE A 54 23.64 16.03 46.00
N LEU A 55 23.94 14.73 45.92
CA LEU A 55 22.96 13.71 45.53
C LEU A 55 21.96 13.38 46.67
N ALA A 56 22.34 13.57 47.93
CA ALA A 56 21.48 13.33 49.08
C ALA A 56 20.38 14.40 49.25
N ASP A 57 20.68 15.66 48.89
CA ASP A 57 19.76 16.80 49.10
C ASP A 57 18.81 17.10 47.92
N GLN A 58 18.95 16.42 46.78
CA GLN A 58 18.13 16.66 45.57
C GLN A 58 17.62 15.39 44.85
N PRO A 59 17.05 14.39 45.55
CA PRO A 59 16.57 13.15 44.93
C PRO A 59 15.51 13.37 43.84
N ILE A 60 14.72 14.45 43.95
CA ILE A 60 13.69 14.83 42.97
C ILE A 60 14.32 15.24 41.62
N VAL A 61 15.50 15.87 41.63
CA VAL A 61 16.17 16.37 40.42
C VAL A 61 16.76 15.20 39.62
N ILE A 62 17.38 14.24 40.29
CA ILE A 62 17.96 13.05 39.65
C ILE A 62 16.86 12.18 39.02
N SER A 63 15.78 11.94 39.76
CA SER A 63 14.62 11.18 39.24
C SER A 63 14.01 11.85 38.00
N SER A 64 13.94 13.19 37.99
CA SER A 64 13.43 13.96 36.85
C SER A 64 14.35 13.86 35.64
N ILE A 65 15.68 13.94 35.83
CA ILE A 65 16.66 13.79 34.75
C ILE A 65 16.61 12.36 34.18
N CYS A 66 16.59 11.33 35.02
CA CYS A 66 16.46 9.94 34.57
C CYS A 66 15.16 9.70 33.79
N GLY A 67 14.05 10.29 34.24
CA GLY A 67 12.77 10.24 33.52
C GLY A 67 12.84 10.86 32.14
N VAL A 68 13.45 12.05 32.02
CA VAL A 68 13.64 12.73 30.73
C VAL A 68 14.57 11.94 29.80
N VAL A 69 15.71 11.45 30.30
CA VAL A 69 16.66 10.65 29.51
C VAL A 69 16.00 9.35 29.03
N SER A 70 15.24 8.67 29.91
CA SER A 70 14.50 7.46 29.55
C SER A 70 13.43 7.75 28.49
N ALA A 71 12.68 8.85 28.62
CA ALA A 71 11.70 9.26 27.62
C ALA A 71 12.35 9.58 26.27
N VAL A 72 13.47 10.30 26.25
CA VAL A 72 14.23 10.61 25.04
C VAL A 72 14.79 9.33 24.40
N LEU A 73 15.37 8.43 25.18
CA LEU A 73 15.87 7.14 24.69
C LEU A 73 14.72 6.29 24.12
N CYS A 74 13.58 6.20 24.80
CA CYS A 74 12.40 5.50 24.29
C CYS A 74 11.89 6.10 22.98
N LEU A 75 11.88 7.44 22.87
CA LEU A 75 11.53 8.13 21.63
C LEU A 75 12.54 7.85 20.51
N LEU A 76 13.84 7.89 20.79
CA LEU A 76 14.90 7.58 19.83
C LEU A 76 14.82 6.12 19.38
N ILE A 77 14.69 5.18 20.31
CA ILE A 77 14.53 3.76 20.00
C ILE A 77 13.29 3.57 19.13
N SER A 78 12.13 4.07 19.57
CA SER A 78 10.88 4.01 18.80
C SER A 78 11.04 4.58 17.38
N TRP A 79 11.69 5.74 17.26
CA TRP A 79 11.96 6.39 15.98
C TRP A 79 12.87 5.58 15.05
N HIS A 80 13.87 4.89 15.63
CA HIS A 80 14.79 4.04 14.89
C HIS A 80 14.18 2.67 14.58
N THR A 81 13.30 2.14 15.43
CA THR A 81 12.64 0.83 15.25
C THR A 81 11.41 0.88 14.36
N ALA A 82 10.78 2.04 14.18
CA ALA A 82 9.61 2.18 13.32
C ALA A 82 9.87 1.59 11.91
N PRO A 83 8.95 0.73 11.40
CA PRO A 83 9.06 0.20 10.05
C PRO A 83 9.13 1.35 9.04
N ARG A 84 10.09 1.26 8.14
CA ARG A 84 10.18 2.19 7.02
C ARG A 84 9.45 1.60 5.83
N ILE A 85 8.49 2.36 5.32
CA ILE A 85 7.78 2.07 4.09
C ILE A 85 8.45 2.88 3.00
N VAL A 86 8.95 2.19 1.99
CA VAL A 86 9.49 2.79 0.78
C VAL A 86 8.41 2.77 -0.28
N LEU A 87 8.21 3.93 -0.89
CA LEU A 87 7.28 4.15 -1.98
C LEU A 87 8.12 4.44 -3.22
N HIS A 88 7.80 3.79 -4.34
CA HIS A 88 8.46 4.09 -5.61
C HIS A 88 7.55 4.99 -6.44
N PRO A 89 7.89 6.28 -6.62
CA PRO A 89 7.17 7.14 -7.54
C PRO A 89 7.74 6.88 -8.93
N GLU A 90 7.02 6.16 -9.78
CA GLU A 90 7.37 6.15 -11.20
C GLU A 90 6.81 7.39 -11.93
N ASN A 91 5.87 8.10 -11.31
CA ASN A 91 5.30 9.35 -11.82
C ASN A 91 5.08 10.38 -10.70
N ASP A 92 5.18 11.67 -11.06
CA ASP A 92 5.07 12.83 -10.16
C ASP A 92 3.63 13.14 -9.70
N VAL A 93 2.71 12.23 -9.96
CA VAL A 93 1.26 12.43 -9.74
C VAL A 93 0.92 12.42 -8.26
N TRP A 94 1.68 11.63 -7.51
CA TRP A 94 1.51 11.49 -6.08
C TRP A 94 2.16 12.67 -5.37
N ASP A 95 1.36 13.45 -4.65
CA ASP A 95 1.89 14.43 -3.71
C ASP A 95 2.32 13.68 -2.43
N PRO A 96 3.63 13.45 -2.23
CA PRO A 96 4.13 12.72 -1.08
C PRO A 96 3.85 13.47 0.22
N ILE A 97 3.75 14.80 0.17
CA ILE A 97 3.55 15.64 1.34
C ILE A 97 2.18 15.35 1.95
N LYS A 98 1.15 15.12 1.13
CA LYS A 98 -0.20 14.76 1.62
C LYS A 98 -0.21 13.45 2.42
N LEU A 99 0.54 12.44 1.98
CA LEU A 99 0.65 11.18 2.72
C LEU A 99 1.49 11.35 3.98
N LEU A 100 2.62 12.07 3.88
CA LEU A 100 3.51 12.38 5.00
C LEU A 100 2.83 13.21 6.11
N ARG A 101 1.83 14.03 5.76
CA ARG A 101 1.01 14.78 6.73
C ARG A 101 0.10 13.86 7.56
N LYS A 102 -0.25 12.66 7.06
CA LYS A 102 -1.00 11.69 7.87
C LYS A 102 -0.04 11.09 8.90
N LYS A 103 -0.19 11.52 10.17
CA LYS A 103 0.54 10.94 11.30
C LYS A 103 0.15 9.46 11.45
N THR A 104 0.97 8.56 10.92
CA THR A 104 0.84 7.10 11.12
C THR A 104 2.03 6.59 11.94
N ALA A 105 2.00 5.31 12.35
CA ALA A 105 3.15 4.69 13.02
C ALA A 105 4.33 4.39 12.05
N PHE A 106 4.13 4.60 10.75
CA PHE A 106 5.10 4.28 9.71
C PHE A 106 5.88 5.51 9.27
N ARG A 107 7.13 5.27 8.82
CA ARG A 107 7.96 6.28 8.19
C ARG A 107 8.01 6.03 6.69
N TYR A 108 7.49 6.97 5.91
CA TYR A 108 7.51 6.87 4.45
C TYR A 108 8.81 7.47 3.89
N ALA A 109 9.37 6.85 2.86
CA ALA A 109 10.48 7.36 2.08
C ALA A 109 10.25 7.06 0.61
N TYR A 110 10.71 7.94 -0.27
CA TYR A 110 10.65 7.70 -1.72
C TYR A 110 12.01 7.29 -2.24
N ARG A 111 12.02 6.35 -3.20
CA ARG A 111 13.24 5.92 -3.89
C ARG A 111 12.95 5.69 -5.36
N SER A 112 13.88 6.12 -6.21
CA SER A 112 13.87 5.74 -7.64
C SER A 112 14.28 4.28 -7.81
N LEU A 113 14.00 3.70 -8.97
CA LEU A 113 14.35 2.33 -9.31
C LEU A 113 15.85 2.09 -9.17
N SER A 114 16.68 3.00 -9.70
CA SER A 114 18.13 2.95 -9.57
C SER A 114 18.62 2.93 -8.12
N GLN A 115 17.94 3.63 -7.21
CA GLN A 115 18.25 3.61 -5.78
C GLN A 115 17.80 2.32 -5.08
N LEU A 116 16.74 1.68 -5.57
CA LEU A 116 16.28 0.38 -5.08
C LEU A 116 17.22 -0.75 -5.50
N GLU A 117 17.70 -0.71 -6.75
CA GLU A 117 18.59 -1.74 -7.32
C GLU A 117 20.03 -1.58 -6.85
N GLY A 118 20.53 -0.34 -6.76
CA GLY A 118 21.94 -0.06 -6.46
C GLY A 118 22.30 -0.03 -4.97
N GLN A 119 21.33 -0.09 -4.05
CA GLN A 119 21.59 0.04 -2.62
C GLN A 119 20.86 -1.01 -1.78
N LYS A 120 21.60 -1.98 -1.26
CA LYS A 120 21.11 -2.89 -0.22
C LYS A 120 20.79 -2.13 1.07
N CYS A 121 19.56 -2.25 1.55
CA CYS A 121 19.17 -1.65 2.81
C CYS A 121 19.86 -2.37 3.98
N LYS A 122 20.33 -1.63 5.00
CA LYS A 122 20.95 -2.24 6.19
C LYS A 122 19.99 -3.11 7.01
N ARG A 123 18.68 -2.91 6.82
CA ARG A 123 17.58 -3.62 7.49
C ARG A 123 16.41 -3.79 6.53
N PRO A 124 15.48 -4.72 6.79
CA PRO A 124 14.27 -4.87 6.00
C PRO A 124 13.45 -3.57 5.93
N HIS A 125 13.05 -3.17 4.73
CA HIS A 125 12.10 -2.07 4.50
C HIS A 125 10.89 -2.59 3.72
N GLY A 126 9.69 -2.19 4.13
CA GLY A 126 8.48 -2.46 3.34
C GLY A 126 8.53 -1.67 2.04
N LEU A 127 8.14 -2.28 0.93
CA LEU A 127 8.09 -1.63 -0.39
C LEU A 127 6.67 -1.72 -0.93
N ILE A 128 6.07 -0.59 -1.30
CA ILE A 128 4.70 -0.52 -1.83
C ILE A 128 4.71 0.12 -3.22
N PRO A 129 4.15 -0.55 -4.25
CA PRO A 129 4.06 0.03 -5.58
C PRO A 129 3.01 1.15 -5.67
N LEU A 130 3.37 2.25 -6.33
CA LEU A 130 2.48 3.40 -6.60
C LEU A 130 2.12 3.56 -8.09
N SER A 131 2.69 2.72 -8.97
CA SER A 131 2.39 2.62 -10.40
C SER A 131 2.19 1.16 -10.79
N ASP A 132 1.39 0.92 -11.82
CA ASP A 132 1.07 -0.43 -12.29
C ASP A 132 2.31 -1.08 -12.87
N LYS A 133 3.06 -0.31 -13.67
CA LYS A 133 4.36 -0.71 -14.23
C LYS A 133 5.38 -1.09 -13.15
N PHE A 134 5.41 -0.40 -12.00
CA PHE A 134 6.28 -0.82 -10.91
C PHE A 134 5.74 -2.05 -10.17
N GLY A 135 4.42 -2.20 -10.03
CA GLY A 135 3.80 -3.43 -9.50
C GLY A 135 4.16 -4.66 -10.35
N VAL A 136 4.07 -4.52 -11.67
CA VAL A 136 4.53 -5.50 -12.66
C VAL A 136 6.03 -5.77 -12.52
N TYR A 137 6.86 -4.73 -12.49
CA TYR A 137 8.32 -4.88 -12.32
C TYR A 137 8.66 -5.68 -11.05
N LEU A 138 7.97 -5.45 -9.93
CA LEU A 138 8.19 -6.20 -8.69
C LEU A 138 7.86 -7.69 -8.83
N ALA A 139 6.81 -8.03 -9.58
CA ALA A 139 6.47 -9.41 -9.85
C ALA A 139 7.53 -10.10 -10.72
N ASP A 140 8.06 -9.40 -11.74
CA ASP A 140 9.10 -9.93 -12.63
C ASP A 140 10.49 -10.00 -11.99
N ASN A 141 10.82 -9.08 -11.07
CA ASN A 141 12.16 -8.91 -10.51
C ASN A 141 12.23 -9.19 -9.00
N GLY A 142 11.23 -9.90 -8.47
CA GLY A 142 11.00 -10.02 -7.04
C GLY A 142 12.21 -10.53 -6.24
N ALA A 143 12.94 -11.51 -6.79
CA ALA A 143 14.13 -12.07 -6.14
C ALA A 143 15.27 -11.04 -6.00
N ALA A 144 15.56 -10.28 -7.07
CA ALA A 144 16.62 -9.27 -7.07
C ALA A 144 16.30 -8.13 -6.08
N VAL A 145 15.05 -7.67 -6.05
CA VAL A 145 14.63 -6.60 -5.13
C VAL A 145 14.67 -7.08 -3.66
N ARG A 146 14.26 -8.34 -3.39
CA ARG A 146 14.37 -8.92 -2.04
C ARG A 146 15.82 -9.06 -1.56
N ASN A 147 16.78 -9.35 -2.46
CA ASN A 147 18.21 -9.39 -2.12
C ASN A 147 18.76 -8.06 -1.59
N ASN A 148 18.06 -6.95 -1.88
CA ASN A 148 18.36 -5.61 -1.36
C ASN A 148 17.66 -5.28 -0.03
N ASN A 149 17.14 -6.30 0.67
CA ASN A 149 16.41 -6.19 1.96
C ASN A 149 15.11 -5.36 1.85
N TYR A 150 14.41 -5.48 0.73
CA TYR A 150 13.03 -5.01 0.61
C TYR A 150 12.06 -6.17 0.82
N VAL A 151 10.96 -5.89 1.52
CA VAL A 151 9.86 -6.84 1.74
C VAL A 151 8.59 -6.27 1.12
N PHE A 152 7.91 -7.08 0.32
CA PHE A 152 6.72 -6.69 -0.44
C PHE A 152 5.95 -7.94 -0.86
N MET A 153 4.63 -7.77 -1.02
CA MET A 153 3.76 -8.76 -1.65
C MET A 153 3.73 -8.50 -3.16
N CYS A 154 3.90 -9.56 -3.93
CA CYS A 154 3.71 -9.61 -5.37
C CYS A 154 3.34 -11.04 -5.77
N ALA A 155 2.77 -11.21 -6.96
CA ALA A 155 2.55 -12.53 -7.53
C ALA A 155 3.90 -13.23 -7.73
N ASN A 156 3.86 -14.57 -7.81
CA ASN A 156 5.07 -15.37 -8.05
C ASN A 156 5.65 -15.14 -9.45
N THR A 157 4.80 -14.75 -10.41
CA THR A 157 5.20 -14.39 -11.75
C THR A 157 4.58 -13.04 -12.13
N GLY A 158 5.17 -12.34 -13.09
CA GLY A 158 4.52 -11.16 -13.67
C GLY A 158 3.25 -11.49 -14.44
N LYS A 159 3.04 -12.73 -14.89
CA LYS A 159 1.95 -13.08 -15.81
C LYS A 159 0.57 -12.70 -15.28
N GLU A 160 0.26 -13.05 -14.03
CA GLU A 160 -1.03 -12.72 -13.40
C GLU A 160 -1.19 -11.21 -13.24
N THR A 161 -0.09 -10.52 -12.90
CA THR A 161 -0.09 -9.07 -12.70
C THR A 161 -0.30 -8.33 -14.03
N HIS A 162 0.42 -8.75 -15.08
CA HIS A 162 0.28 -8.24 -16.46
C HIS A 162 -1.13 -8.46 -17.00
N ALA A 163 -1.69 -9.66 -16.82
CA ALA A 163 -3.02 -10.00 -17.32
C ALA A 163 -4.13 -9.13 -16.72
N LEU A 164 -4.00 -8.76 -15.44
CA LEU A 164 -4.96 -7.87 -14.78
C LEU A 164 -4.72 -6.39 -15.09
N SER A 165 -3.48 -5.93 -15.22
CA SER A 165 -3.16 -4.52 -15.47
C SER A 165 -3.33 -4.09 -16.92
N ASN A 166 -3.08 -4.99 -17.87
CA ASN A 166 -3.21 -4.70 -19.29
C ASN A 166 -4.69 -4.83 -19.70
N LYS A 167 -5.29 -3.73 -20.15
CA LYS A 167 -6.73 -3.68 -20.46
C LYS A 167 -7.12 -4.57 -21.64
N ALA A 168 -6.22 -4.78 -22.60
CA ALA A 168 -6.46 -5.66 -23.74
C ALA A 168 -6.41 -7.14 -23.33
N GLN A 169 -5.51 -7.52 -22.43
CA GLN A 169 -5.49 -8.88 -21.86
C GLN A 169 -6.70 -9.11 -20.96
N LEU A 170 -7.04 -8.15 -20.10
CA LEU A 170 -8.23 -8.21 -19.25
C LEU A 170 -9.51 -8.35 -20.07
N ALA A 171 -9.60 -7.68 -21.23
CA ALA A 171 -10.73 -7.80 -22.15
C ALA A 171 -10.93 -9.23 -22.71
N ASN A 172 -9.97 -10.14 -22.53
CA ASN A 172 -10.08 -11.56 -22.91
C ASN A 172 -10.22 -12.50 -21.69
N HIS A 173 -10.42 -11.97 -20.49
CA HIS A 173 -10.57 -12.76 -19.26
C HIS A 173 -11.82 -13.66 -19.29
N PRO A 174 -11.82 -14.87 -18.71
CA PRO A 174 -12.98 -15.77 -18.74
C PRO A 174 -14.29 -15.18 -18.16
N LEU A 175 -14.18 -14.23 -17.24
CA LEU A 175 -15.32 -13.55 -16.58
C LEU A 175 -15.83 -12.34 -17.39
N GLN A 176 -16.07 -12.53 -18.68
CA GLN A 176 -16.51 -11.47 -19.60
C GLN A 176 -17.81 -10.78 -19.16
N ASP A 177 -18.71 -11.50 -18.50
CA ASP A 177 -19.99 -10.95 -18.04
C ASP A 177 -19.82 -9.83 -17.01
N TYR A 178 -18.68 -9.75 -16.33
CA TYR A 178 -18.36 -8.70 -15.35
C TYR A 178 -17.45 -7.62 -15.93
N LEU A 179 -17.22 -7.61 -17.24
CA LEU A 179 -16.48 -6.58 -17.95
C LEU A 179 -17.43 -5.80 -18.89
N PRO A 180 -17.12 -4.53 -19.22
CA PRO A 180 -17.76 -3.86 -20.34
C PRO A 180 -17.56 -4.66 -21.62
N LYS A 181 -18.59 -4.75 -22.48
CA LYS A 181 -18.45 -5.42 -23.77
C LYS A 181 -17.31 -4.78 -24.56
N THR A 182 -16.38 -5.59 -25.05
CA THR A 182 -15.35 -5.15 -26.00
C THR A 182 -15.87 -5.31 -27.43
N TYR A 183 -15.69 -4.28 -28.26
CA TYR A 183 -16.12 -4.26 -29.65
C TYR A 183 -14.95 -4.52 -30.59
N GLY A 184 -15.24 -5.21 -31.70
CA GLY A 184 -14.42 -5.13 -32.91
C GLY A 184 -14.73 -3.85 -33.70
N HIS A 185 -14.01 -3.63 -34.80
CA HIS A 185 -14.21 -2.43 -35.61
C HIS A 185 -15.57 -2.37 -36.31
N ASP A 186 -16.16 -3.52 -36.61
CA ASP A 186 -17.37 -3.63 -37.43
C ASP A 186 -18.68 -3.69 -36.59
N ASP A 187 -18.58 -3.82 -35.27
CA ASP A 187 -19.74 -4.00 -34.37
C ASP A 187 -19.78 -3.00 -33.20
N VAL A 188 -19.12 -1.85 -33.35
CA VAL A 188 -19.10 -0.78 -32.33
C VAL A 188 -20.48 -0.17 -32.13
N CYS A 189 -20.95 -0.15 -30.88
CA CYS A 189 -22.10 0.65 -30.46
C CYS A 189 -21.63 1.94 -29.78
N TYR A 190 -22.30 3.07 -30.08
CA TYR A 190 -21.98 4.38 -29.52
C TYR A 190 -23.03 4.83 -28.47
N PRO A 191 -22.63 5.61 -27.45
CA PRO A 191 -21.25 6.01 -27.15
C PRO A 191 -20.39 4.83 -26.65
N CYS A 192 -19.10 4.88 -26.94
CA CYS A 192 -18.11 3.91 -26.48
C CYS A 192 -16.89 4.59 -25.87
N ILE A 193 -16.05 3.80 -25.20
CA ILE A 193 -14.78 4.23 -24.63
C ILE A 193 -13.63 3.56 -25.38
N LEU A 194 -12.75 4.37 -25.94
CA LEU A 194 -11.49 3.94 -26.55
C LEU A 194 -10.38 4.08 -25.51
N LYS A 195 -9.62 3.02 -25.24
CA LYS A 195 -8.55 3.01 -24.24
C LYS A 195 -7.28 2.36 -24.80
N PHE A 196 -6.12 2.93 -24.51
CA PHE A 196 -4.86 2.18 -24.63
C PHE A 196 -4.86 0.97 -23.70
N SER A 197 -4.17 -0.10 -24.10
CA SER A 197 -4.01 -1.30 -23.26
C SER A 197 -3.27 -0.95 -21.96
N GLU A 198 -2.34 -0.02 -22.03
CA GLU A 198 -1.60 0.55 -20.91
C GLU A 198 -1.73 2.08 -20.86
N GLY A 199 -1.79 2.64 -19.66
CA GLY A 199 -1.92 4.09 -19.49
C GLY A 199 -2.15 4.47 -18.03
N TYR A 200 -1.98 5.74 -17.72
CA TYR A 200 -2.18 6.29 -16.37
C TYR A 200 -2.99 7.57 -16.43
N LEU A 201 -3.77 7.86 -15.38
CA LEU A 201 -4.59 9.09 -15.27
C LEU A 201 -5.49 9.34 -16.48
N SER A 202 -6.05 8.28 -17.05
CA SER A 202 -6.84 8.35 -18.28
C SER A 202 -6.11 8.95 -19.48
N ASN A 203 -4.77 9.02 -19.46
CA ASN A 203 -3.99 9.20 -20.67
C ASN A 203 -4.26 7.99 -21.58
N GLY A 204 -4.61 8.25 -22.83
CA GLY A 204 -5.04 7.19 -23.73
C GLY A 204 -6.52 6.78 -23.62
N VAL A 205 -7.34 7.44 -22.80
CA VAL A 205 -8.77 7.15 -22.66
C VAL A 205 -9.62 8.25 -23.31
N PHE A 206 -10.56 7.86 -24.16
CA PHE A 206 -11.41 8.77 -24.94
C PHE A 206 -12.86 8.28 -24.95
N ARG A 207 -13.78 9.22 -24.78
CA ARG A 207 -15.20 9.02 -25.04
C ARG A 207 -15.41 9.26 -26.53
N ILE A 208 -16.10 8.33 -27.18
CA ILE A 208 -16.35 8.35 -28.60
C ILE A 208 -17.86 8.29 -28.80
N ASP A 209 -18.43 9.35 -29.35
CA ASP A 209 -19.88 9.48 -29.52
C ASP A 209 -20.36 8.99 -30.90
N ASN A 210 -19.45 8.83 -31.86
CA ASN A 210 -19.77 8.37 -33.21
C ASN A 210 -18.55 7.81 -33.96
N GLU A 211 -18.81 7.21 -35.13
CA GLU A 211 -17.81 6.57 -35.97
C GLU A 211 -16.74 7.52 -36.51
N GLU A 212 -17.09 8.76 -36.83
CA GLU A 212 -16.13 9.75 -37.34
C GLU A 212 -15.06 10.04 -36.28
N GLN A 213 -15.47 10.26 -35.03
CA GLN A 213 -14.56 10.43 -33.90
C GLN A 213 -13.68 9.20 -33.68
N LEU A 214 -14.27 7.99 -33.76
CA LEU A 214 -13.52 6.74 -33.63
C LEU A 214 -12.42 6.66 -34.69
N ARG A 215 -12.78 6.83 -35.97
CA ARG A 215 -11.84 6.77 -37.10
C ARG A 215 -10.73 7.80 -36.95
N ALA A 216 -11.06 9.03 -36.55
CA ALA A 216 -10.08 10.10 -36.35
C ALA A 216 -9.07 9.74 -35.23
N LYS A 217 -9.56 9.23 -34.09
CA LYS A 217 -8.70 8.84 -32.97
C LYS A 217 -7.91 7.56 -33.26
N ALA A 218 -8.57 6.50 -33.71
CA ALA A 218 -7.92 5.23 -34.03
C ALA A 218 -6.78 5.41 -35.05
N ARG A 219 -6.97 6.20 -36.12
CA ARG A 219 -5.90 6.50 -37.10
C ARG A 219 -4.64 7.09 -36.46
N SER A 220 -4.81 7.95 -35.45
CA SER A 220 -3.67 8.54 -34.72
C SER A 220 -2.97 7.54 -33.79
N MET A 221 -3.63 6.43 -33.45
CA MET A 221 -3.17 5.45 -32.45
C MET A 221 -2.60 4.17 -33.06
N ILE A 222 -3.19 3.69 -34.16
CA ILE A 222 -2.85 2.44 -34.87
C ILE A 222 -1.34 2.32 -35.17
N LEU A 223 -0.61 3.43 -35.19
CA LEU A 223 0.81 3.42 -35.50
C LEU A 223 1.71 2.96 -34.34
N ASN A 224 1.29 3.07 -33.07
CA ASN A 224 2.24 2.95 -31.95
C ASN A 224 1.76 2.21 -30.69
N GLU A 225 0.46 1.98 -30.50
CA GLU A 225 -0.07 1.46 -29.23
C GLU A 225 -1.17 0.42 -29.44
N GLU A 226 -1.20 -0.61 -28.60
CA GLU A 226 -2.34 -1.53 -28.49
C GLU A 226 -3.51 -0.82 -27.78
N TYR A 227 -4.74 -1.02 -28.27
CA TYR A 227 -5.92 -0.36 -27.72
C TYR A 227 -7.15 -1.26 -27.78
N ILE A 228 -8.16 -0.91 -27.01
CA ILE A 228 -9.48 -1.55 -27.00
C ILE A 228 -10.60 -0.53 -27.18
N ILE A 229 -11.70 -0.97 -27.78
CA ILE A 229 -12.96 -0.24 -27.87
C ILE A 229 -13.95 -0.96 -26.96
N GLN A 230 -14.47 -0.27 -25.96
CA GLN A 230 -15.35 -0.86 -24.95
C GLN A 230 -16.67 -0.10 -24.86
N GLU A 231 -17.71 -0.81 -24.43
CA GLU A 231 -18.98 -0.24 -24.01
C GLU A 231 -18.78 0.89 -23.00
N ALA A 232 -19.46 2.02 -23.24
CA ALA A 232 -19.57 3.06 -22.22
C ALA A 232 -20.64 2.67 -21.20
N ILE A 233 -20.23 2.41 -19.96
CA ILE A 233 -21.16 2.16 -18.86
C ILE A 233 -21.74 3.49 -18.37
N VAL A 234 -23.02 3.69 -18.68
CA VAL A 234 -23.81 4.90 -18.37
C VAL A 234 -24.23 4.88 -16.91
N ASP A 235 -23.44 5.54 -16.07
CA ASP A 235 -23.74 5.78 -14.66
C ASP A 235 -22.82 6.92 -14.18
N SER A 236 -23.39 7.90 -13.49
CA SER A 236 -22.59 9.00 -12.91
C SER A 236 -21.76 8.57 -11.70
N ARG A 237 -21.98 7.35 -11.19
CA ARG A 237 -21.22 6.77 -10.09
C ARG A 237 -20.12 5.84 -10.59
N GLU A 238 -18.93 5.95 -10.01
CA GLU A 238 -17.87 4.94 -10.13
C GLU A 238 -17.37 4.54 -8.76
N TYR A 239 -17.13 3.25 -8.61
CA TYR A 239 -16.62 2.62 -7.42
C TYR A 239 -15.14 2.31 -7.61
N SER A 240 -14.36 2.54 -6.56
CA SER A 240 -12.95 2.20 -6.46
C SER A 240 -12.73 1.44 -5.17
N THR A 241 -12.18 0.22 -5.26
CA THR A 241 -11.88 -0.59 -4.08
C THR A 241 -10.41 -0.98 -4.09
N GLN A 242 -9.70 -0.67 -3.00
CA GLN A 242 -8.34 -1.14 -2.77
C GLN A 242 -8.39 -2.47 -2.04
N PHE A 243 -7.67 -3.46 -2.55
CA PHE A 243 -7.52 -4.77 -1.95
C PHE A 243 -6.07 -5.04 -1.53
N VAL A 244 -5.91 -5.85 -0.49
CA VAL A 244 -4.73 -6.70 -0.31
C VAL A 244 -5.19 -8.12 -0.58
N VAL A 245 -4.48 -8.82 -1.46
CA VAL A 245 -4.81 -10.17 -1.90
C VAL A 245 -3.64 -11.09 -1.59
N ASP A 246 -3.94 -12.27 -1.06
CA ASP A 246 -2.99 -13.35 -0.81
C ASP A 246 -3.51 -14.64 -1.45
N ASP A 247 -2.83 -15.11 -2.49
CA ASP A 247 -3.18 -16.32 -3.25
C ASP A 247 -4.65 -16.33 -3.70
N GLY A 248 -5.08 -15.20 -4.28
CA GLY A 248 -6.45 -14.95 -4.72
C GLY A 248 -7.48 -14.71 -3.62
N LYS A 249 -7.09 -14.72 -2.34
CA LYS A 249 -7.98 -14.39 -1.23
C LYS A 249 -7.86 -12.94 -0.81
N ILE A 250 -9.00 -12.28 -0.69
CA ILE A 250 -9.05 -10.89 -0.25
C ILE A 250 -8.90 -10.86 1.28
N VAL A 251 -7.77 -10.34 1.75
CA VAL A 251 -7.46 -10.25 3.18
C VAL A 251 -7.68 -8.85 3.76
N PHE A 252 -7.85 -7.85 2.88
CA PHE A 252 -8.21 -6.48 3.22
C PHE A 252 -8.97 -5.85 2.05
N GLN A 253 -9.95 -5.00 2.36
CA GLN A 253 -10.60 -4.14 1.38
C GLN A 253 -10.92 -2.75 1.96
N CYS A 254 -10.90 -1.73 1.10
CA CYS A 254 -11.39 -0.40 1.42
C CYS A 254 -11.99 0.24 0.16
N GLY A 255 -13.31 0.48 0.17
CA GLY A 255 -14.08 0.96 -0.97
C GLY A 255 -14.53 2.41 -0.84
N TYR A 256 -14.52 3.12 -1.96
CA TYR A 256 -15.13 4.43 -2.13
C TYR A 256 -15.92 4.48 -3.43
N TYR A 257 -17.01 5.23 -3.46
CA TYR A 257 -17.61 5.64 -4.72
C TYR A 257 -17.60 7.16 -4.85
N ASP A 258 -17.39 7.60 -6.07
CA ASP A 258 -17.47 8.98 -6.49
C ASP A 258 -18.69 9.18 -7.37
N ASN A 259 -19.44 10.26 -7.17
CA ASN A 259 -20.46 10.70 -8.11
C ASN A 259 -19.92 11.87 -8.92
N TYR A 260 -20.23 11.89 -10.22
CA TYR A 260 -19.78 12.88 -11.19
C TYR A 260 -20.97 13.66 -11.75
N GLU A 261 -20.69 14.79 -12.41
CA GLU A 261 -21.75 15.64 -13.00
C GLU A 261 -22.39 14.99 -14.25
N THR A 262 -21.69 14.07 -14.92
CA THR A 262 -22.15 13.39 -16.14
C THR A 262 -22.13 11.87 -15.97
N GLU A 263 -22.99 11.16 -16.72
CA GLU A 263 -23.10 9.69 -16.63
C GLU A 263 -21.99 8.95 -17.40
N ILE A 264 -21.40 9.62 -18.38
CA ILE A 264 -20.25 9.11 -19.15
C ILE A 264 -19.13 10.13 -19.00
N PHE A 265 -18.21 9.82 -18.09
CA PHE A 265 -17.13 10.70 -17.68
C PHE A 265 -15.76 10.00 -17.78
N ILE A 266 -14.70 10.81 -17.78
CA ILE A 266 -13.30 10.41 -17.78
C ILE A 266 -12.57 11.24 -16.73
N TRP A 267 -12.29 10.65 -15.57
CA TRP A 267 -11.46 11.29 -14.54
C TRP A 267 -10.00 11.44 -15.03
N PRO A 268 -9.26 12.52 -14.72
CA PRO A 268 -9.64 13.68 -13.91
C PRO A 268 -10.26 14.85 -14.70
N ARG A 269 -10.72 14.62 -15.94
CA ARG A 269 -11.25 15.68 -16.82
C ARG A 269 -12.61 16.16 -16.37
N ASP A 270 -13.43 15.23 -15.87
CA ASP A 270 -14.76 15.53 -15.36
C ASP A 270 -14.76 15.82 -13.86
N LYS A 271 -15.70 16.70 -13.46
CA LYS A 271 -15.81 17.17 -12.09
C LYS A 271 -16.54 16.15 -11.22
N ARG A 272 -15.87 15.76 -10.14
CA ARG A 272 -16.46 14.98 -9.05
C ARG A 272 -17.38 15.87 -8.20
N VAL A 273 -18.59 15.41 -7.97
CA VAL A 273 -19.63 16.05 -7.14
C VAL A 273 -19.48 15.64 -5.68
N SER A 274 -19.35 14.34 -5.42
CA SER A 274 -19.26 13.80 -4.05
C SER A 274 -18.46 12.51 -4.01
N ARG A 275 -18.06 12.12 -2.79
CA ARG A 275 -17.37 10.87 -2.48
C ARG A 275 -17.97 10.29 -1.21
N ALA A 276 -18.18 8.98 -1.19
CA ALA A 276 -18.54 8.26 0.04
C ALA A 276 -17.78 6.94 0.16
N ARG A 277 -17.59 6.50 1.40
CA ARG A 277 -16.96 5.22 1.72
C ARG A 277 -18.02 4.11 1.72
N PHE A 278 -17.63 2.91 1.31
CA PHE A 278 -18.42 1.69 1.50
C PHE A 278 -17.50 0.49 1.81
N LEU A 279 -18.11 -0.66 2.08
CA LEU A 279 -17.45 -1.95 2.22
C LEU A 279 -18.26 -2.97 1.42
N LEU A 280 -17.57 -3.85 0.70
CA LEU A 280 -18.20 -5.02 0.09
C LEU A 280 -18.59 -6.01 1.19
N ASP A 281 -19.70 -6.71 1.02
CA ASP A 281 -20.06 -7.83 1.88
C ASP A 281 -19.14 -9.03 1.57
N PRO A 282 -18.34 -9.54 2.52
CA PRO A 282 -17.50 -10.71 2.31
C PRO A 282 -18.26 -11.99 1.92
N GLN A 283 -19.58 -12.06 2.16
CA GLN A 283 -20.43 -13.18 1.75
C GLN A 283 -21.17 -12.91 0.43
N GLY A 284 -21.13 -11.67 -0.06
CA GLY A 284 -21.80 -11.22 -1.26
C GLY A 284 -21.19 -11.77 -2.55
N GLU A 285 -21.98 -11.73 -3.64
CA GLU A 285 -21.57 -12.22 -4.95
C GLU A 285 -20.38 -11.42 -5.51
N ASP A 286 -20.44 -10.09 -5.50
CA ASP A 286 -19.37 -9.23 -6.01
C ASP A 286 -18.01 -9.52 -5.38
N PHE A 287 -17.98 -9.81 -4.07
CA PHE A 287 -16.75 -10.16 -3.37
C PHE A 287 -16.15 -11.48 -3.90
N LYS A 288 -16.99 -12.48 -4.14
CA LYS A 288 -16.57 -13.77 -4.71
C LYS A 288 -16.09 -13.61 -6.15
N ILE A 289 -16.72 -12.73 -6.93
CA ILE A 289 -16.28 -12.43 -8.29
C ILE A 289 -14.89 -11.80 -8.29
N PHE A 290 -14.61 -10.86 -7.37
CA PHE A 290 -13.25 -10.35 -7.21
C PHE A 290 -12.24 -11.45 -6.88
N GLU A 291 -12.54 -12.36 -5.95
CA GLU A 291 -11.64 -13.49 -5.66
C GLU A 291 -11.39 -14.38 -6.89
N GLN A 292 -12.38 -14.55 -7.78
CA GLN A 292 -12.20 -15.29 -9.04
C GLN A 292 -11.28 -14.55 -10.02
N PHE A 293 -11.41 -13.21 -10.15
CA PHE A 293 -10.44 -12.42 -10.93
C PHE A 293 -9.03 -12.50 -10.35
N PHE A 294 -8.91 -12.71 -9.04
CA PHE A 294 -7.63 -12.72 -8.35
C PHE A 294 -7.03 -14.12 -8.20
N GLU A 295 -7.56 -15.16 -8.83
CA GLU A 295 -7.00 -16.51 -8.73
C GLU A 295 -5.48 -16.52 -9.06
N GLY A 296 -4.66 -16.97 -8.10
CA GLY A 296 -3.19 -16.97 -8.22
C GLY A 296 -2.51 -15.60 -8.05
N TYR A 297 -3.26 -14.52 -7.83
CA TYR A 297 -2.72 -13.19 -7.59
C TYR A 297 -2.39 -12.96 -6.11
N THR A 298 -1.22 -12.38 -5.84
CA THR A 298 -0.80 -11.92 -4.51
C THR A 298 -0.28 -10.48 -4.62
N GLY A 299 -0.77 -9.56 -3.80
CA GLY A 299 -0.31 -8.17 -3.87
C GLY A 299 -1.33 -7.12 -3.46
N LEU A 300 -0.99 -5.87 -3.77
CA LEU A 300 -1.91 -4.74 -3.70
C LEU A 300 -2.54 -4.54 -5.07
N ILE A 301 -3.86 -4.45 -5.12
CA ILE A 301 -4.58 -4.18 -6.35
C ILE A 301 -5.77 -3.28 -6.06
N ASN A 302 -5.99 -2.29 -6.92
CA ASN A 302 -7.16 -1.44 -6.90
C ASN A 302 -8.02 -1.77 -8.11
N CYS A 303 -9.33 -1.83 -7.92
CA CYS A 303 -10.29 -2.02 -8.99
C CYS A 303 -11.18 -0.79 -9.12
N ASN A 304 -11.33 -0.29 -10.34
CA ASN A 304 -12.36 0.67 -10.71
C ASN A 304 -13.50 -0.06 -11.42
N TYR A 305 -14.74 0.21 -11.02
CA TYR A 305 -15.92 -0.45 -11.58
C TYR A 305 -17.17 0.42 -11.49
N LYS A 306 -18.19 0.07 -12.28
CA LYS A 306 -19.53 0.65 -12.23
C LYS A 306 -20.57 -0.45 -12.00
N ILE A 307 -21.78 -0.08 -11.63
CA ILE A 307 -22.90 -1.01 -11.51
C ILE A 307 -23.90 -0.70 -12.62
N LYS A 308 -24.17 -1.67 -13.50
CA LYS A 308 -25.13 -1.54 -14.59
C LYS A 308 -26.21 -2.60 -14.40
N ASP A 309 -27.47 -2.20 -14.31
CA ASP A 309 -28.62 -3.09 -14.14
C ASP A 309 -28.46 -4.07 -12.95
N GLY A 310 -27.84 -3.59 -11.87
CA GLY A 310 -27.56 -4.38 -10.66
C GLY A 310 -26.32 -5.27 -10.76
N GLN A 311 -25.63 -5.32 -11.91
CA GLN A 311 -24.43 -6.11 -12.12
C GLN A 311 -23.17 -5.24 -12.13
N MET A 312 -22.12 -5.69 -11.45
CA MET A 312 -20.80 -5.07 -11.50
C MET A 312 -20.16 -5.18 -12.89
N LYS A 313 -19.58 -4.06 -13.35
CA LYS A 313 -18.76 -3.96 -14.58
C LYS A 313 -17.39 -3.38 -14.23
N ILE A 314 -16.38 -4.25 -14.19
CA ILE A 314 -14.99 -3.91 -13.88
C ILE A 314 -14.37 -3.17 -15.06
N LEU A 315 -13.94 -1.94 -14.82
CA LEU A 315 -13.38 -1.06 -15.84
C LEU A 315 -11.87 -1.26 -16.01
N GLU A 316 -11.17 -1.53 -14.91
CA GLU A 316 -9.73 -1.83 -14.88
C GLU A 316 -9.30 -2.35 -13.50
N PHE A 317 -8.18 -3.07 -13.49
CA PHE A 317 -7.39 -3.32 -12.29
C PHE A 317 -6.05 -2.58 -12.37
N ASN A 318 -5.60 -2.12 -11.21
CA ASN A 318 -4.38 -1.34 -11.03
C ASN A 318 -3.55 -2.03 -9.92
N PRO A 319 -2.53 -2.87 -10.22
CA PRO A 319 -1.74 -3.63 -9.24
C PRO A 319 -0.78 -2.74 -8.42
N ARG A 320 -1.35 -1.77 -7.73
CA ARG A 320 -0.68 -0.74 -6.95
C ARG A 320 -1.57 -0.24 -5.82
N LEU A 321 -0.98 0.61 -4.99
CA LEU A 321 -1.73 1.45 -4.07
C LEU A 321 -2.40 2.60 -4.84
N SER A 322 -3.71 2.73 -4.69
CA SER A 322 -4.53 3.74 -5.37
C SER A 322 -4.45 5.13 -4.75
N GLY A 323 -4.58 6.15 -5.61
CA GLY A 323 -4.72 7.57 -5.26
C GLY A 323 -5.79 7.86 -4.20
N ASP A 324 -6.75 6.95 -4.05
CA ASP A 324 -7.80 7.03 -3.05
C ASP A 324 -7.31 6.96 -1.61
N ILE A 325 -6.05 6.56 -1.37
CA ILE A 325 -5.42 6.62 -0.04
C ILE A 325 -5.52 8.01 0.62
N TYR A 326 -5.64 9.09 -0.15
CA TYR A 326 -5.84 10.41 0.43
C TYR A 326 -7.19 10.52 1.16
N ALA A 327 -8.21 9.80 0.69
CA ALA A 327 -9.51 9.67 1.34
C ALA A 327 -9.54 8.62 2.46
N PHE A 328 -8.50 7.79 2.62
CA PHE A 328 -8.44 6.79 3.68
C PHE A 328 -8.43 7.46 5.04
N SER A 329 -9.20 6.93 5.98
CA SER A 329 -8.99 7.30 7.38
C SER A 329 -7.59 6.85 7.81
N ARG A 330 -7.08 7.45 8.89
CA ARG A 330 -5.81 7.03 9.48
C ARG A 330 -5.82 5.53 9.82
N THR A 331 -6.94 5.04 10.35
CA THR A 331 -7.13 3.65 10.77
C THR A 331 -7.10 2.71 9.56
N ASP A 332 -7.80 3.04 8.47
CA ASP A 332 -7.82 2.17 7.28
C ASP A 332 -6.45 2.08 6.64
N LEU A 333 -5.74 3.20 6.51
CA LEU A 333 -4.38 3.22 6.00
C LEU A 333 -3.44 2.38 6.89
N GLN A 334 -3.56 2.52 8.20
CA GLN A 334 -2.75 1.73 9.12
C GLN A 334 -3.06 0.24 9.00
N ASN A 335 -4.33 -0.14 8.91
CA ASN A 335 -4.74 -1.54 8.75
C ASN A 335 -4.29 -2.12 7.41
N LEU A 336 -4.40 -1.36 6.31
CA LEU A 336 -3.88 -1.77 5.01
C LEU A 336 -2.39 -2.08 5.08
N ILE A 337 -1.58 -1.15 5.61
CA ILE A 337 -0.13 -1.32 5.65
C ILE A 337 0.26 -2.46 6.60
N LEU A 338 -0.39 -2.57 7.76
CA LEU A 338 -0.14 -3.68 8.68
C LEU A 338 -0.45 -5.03 8.02
N LYS A 339 -1.60 -5.13 7.34
CA LYS A 339 -2.00 -6.38 6.69
C LYS A 339 -1.07 -6.74 5.53
N TYR A 340 -0.69 -5.74 4.74
CA TYR A 340 0.29 -5.90 3.66
C TYR A 340 1.64 -6.41 4.20
N LEU A 341 2.18 -5.77 5.23
CA LEU A 341 3.48 -6.14 5.80
C LEU A 341 3.48 -7.48 6.53
N GLU A 342 2.36 -7.86 7.17
CA GLU A 342 2.19 -9.17 7.82
C GLU A 342 2.49 -10.33 6.84
N LEU A 343 2.08 -10.15 5.59
CA LEU A 343 2.14 -11.16 4.54
C LEU A 343 3.42 -11.08 3.67
N CYS A 344 4.28 -10.08 3.90
CA CYS A 344 5.56 -9.96 3.18
C CYS A 344 6.68 -10.89 3.70
N SER A 345 6.36 -11.84 4.59
CA SER A 345 7.33 -12.57 5.42
C SER A 345 7.88 -13.87 4.84
#